data_AF-A0A438E349-F1
#
_entry.id   AF-A0A438E349-F1
#
_cell.length_a   1.000
_cell.length_b   1.000
_cell.length_c   1.000
_cell.angle_alpha   90.00
_cell.angle_beta   90.00
_cell.angle_gamma   90.00
#
_symmetry.space_group_name_H-M   'P 1'
#
loop_
_entity.id
_entity.type
_entity.pdbx_description
1 polymer ?
#
loop_
_entity_poly.entity_id
_entity_poly.type
_entity_poly.pdbx_seq_one_letter_code
_entity_poly.pdbx_strand_id
1 'polypeptide(L)'
;MRSSWINKLSVILGPRPPVSWLLLCLISVLALIAVLGSSSSNSFESVTSIPVPDIYTNYRRLKEQAAIDYLELRTLSLGVSRQRELGLCGKELENYVPCYNVSANLLAGFKDGEEFDRHCELSRDGQRCLVRPPKDYKIPLRWPAGRDVIWSGNVKITKDQFLSSGSMTKRLMLLEENQIAFHSEDGLNFDGVKEYSRQIAEMIGLGSDSEFLQAGVRTVLDIGCGFGSFAAHLVSLKLMAVCIAEYEATGSQVQLALERGLPAMIGNFISRQLPYPSLSFDMVHCAQCGIIWDKRGTFEVVGLGMVSIMINFIHGLPFE
;
A
#
# COMPACT_ATOMS: atom_id res chain seq x y z
N MET A 1 -85.23 -55.53 -20.06
CA MET A 1 -85.18 -55.82 -21.52
C MET A 1 -84.14 -54.89 -22.15
N ARG A 2 -83.19 -55.47 -22.94
CA ARG A 2 -82.39 -54.93 -24.08
C ARG A 2 -82.25 -53.40 -24.25
N SER A 3 -81.15 -52.77 -24.67
CA SER A 3 -79.82 -53.14 -25.17
C SER A 3 -79.02 -51.84 -25.46
N SER A 4 -77.69 -51.98 -25.59
CA SER A 4 -76.66 -51.00 -26.01
C SER A 4 -76.94 -50.15 -27.26
N TRP A 5 -76.48 -48.89 -27.28
CA TRP A 5 -75.59 -48.37 -28.35
C TRP A 5 -74.89 -47.03 -28.03
N ILE A 6 -73.75 -46.86 -28.68
CA ILE A 6 -72.63 -45.91 -28.50
C ILE A 6 -72.90 -44.59 -29.25
N ASN A 7 -72.40 -43.42 -28.78
CA ASN A 7 -71.53 -42.49 -29.55
C ASN A 7 -71.36 -41.05 -29.00
N LYS A 8 -70.07 -40.64 -28.96
CA LYS A 8 -69.49 -39.32 -29.31
C LYS A 8 -69.71 -38.10 -28.39
N LEU A 9 -68.70 -37.83 -27.56
CA LEU A 9 -68.30 -36.46 -27.20
C LEU A 9 -67.14 -36.05 -28.14
N SER A 10 -67.38 -35.11 -29.04
CA SER A 10 -66.36 -34.53 -29.92
C SER A 10 -65.63 -33.38 -29.22
N VAL A 11 -64.33 -33.55 -29.03
CA VAL A 11 -63.34 -32.51 -28.74
C VAL A 11 -63.28 -31.53 -29.92
N ILE A 12 -63.50 -30.24 -29.67
CA ILE A 12 -63.25 -29.17 -30.65
C ILE A 12 -61.91 -28.52 -30.30
N LEU A 13 -60.86 -28.93 -31.00
CA LEU A 13 -59.58 -28.23 -31.08
C LEU A 13 -59.76 -27.00 -31.99
N GLY A 14 -59.65 -25.80 -31.44
CA GLY A 14 -59.51 -24.56 -32.21
C GLY A 14 -58.10 -24.43 -32.83
N PRO A 15 -57.94 -23.64 -33.90
CA PRO A 15 -56.69 -23.57 -34.66
C PRO A 15 -55.57 -22.91 -33.84
N ARG A 16 -54.38 -23.50 -33.90
CA ARG A 16 -53.15 -22.96 -33.30
C ARG A 16 -52.84 -21.59 -33.93
N PRO A 17 -52.54 -20.54 -33.14
CA PRO A 17 -52.08 -19.29 -33.72
C PRO A 17 -50.73 -19.52 -34.43
N PRO A 18 -50.47 -18.84 -35.56
CA PRO A 18 -49.19 -18.97 -36.26
C PRO A 18 -48.06 -18.52 -35.33
N VAL A 19 -46.96 -19.28 -35.30
CA VAL A 19 -45.77 -19.04 -34.45
C VAL A 19 -45.25 -17.60 -34.57
N SER A 20 -45.47 -16.96 -35.73
CA SER A 20 -45.18 -15.54 -35.99
C SER A 20 -45.90 -14.57 -35.03
N TRP A 21 -47.14 -14.83 -34.66
CA TRP A 21 -47.91 -13.98 -33.74
C TRP A 21 -47.43 -14.10 -32.29
N LEU A 22 -47.03 -15.30 -31.87
CA LEU A 22 -46.41 -15.50 -30.57
C LEU A 22 -45.04 -14.81 -30.50
N LEU A 23 -44.25 -14.86 -31.58
CA LEU A 23 -42.97 -14.16 -31.67
C LEU A 23 -43.15 -12.63 -31.63
N LEU A 24 -44.14 -12.10 -32.34
CA LEU A 24 -44.47 -10.67 -32.35
C LEU A 24 -44.95 -10.18 -30.96
N CYS A 25 -45.75 -10.98 -30.26
CA CYS A 25 -46.12 -10.68 -28.88
C CYS A 25 -44.90 -10.68 -27.95
N LEU A 26 -43.96 -11.62 -28.12
CA LEU A 26 -42.76 -11.71 -27.29
C LEU A 26 -41.80 -10.53 -27.53
N ILE A 27 -41.63 -10.12 -28.79
CA ILE A 27 -40.85 -8.93 -29.17
C ILE A 27 -41.52 -7.66 -28.64
N SER A 28 -42.85 -7.56 -28.73
CA SER A 28 -43.62 -6.44 -28.19
C SER A 28 -43.46 -6.31 -26.66
N VAL A 29 -43.51 -7.44 -25.94
CA VAL A 29 -43.31 -7.46 -24.48
C VAL A 29 -41.87 -7.09 -24.11
N LEU A 30 -40.86 -7.58 -24.83
CA LEU A 30 -39.46 -7.20 -24.61
C LEU A 30 -39.20 -5.72 -24.92
N ALA A 31 -39.84 -5.17 -25.96
CA ALA A 31 -39.80 -3.75 -26.25
C ALA A 31 -40.49 -2.93 -25.15
N LEU A 32 -41.63 -3.40 -24.62
CA LEU A 32 -42.29 -2.76 -23.47
C LEU A 32 -41.40 -2.77 -22.24
N ILE A 33 -40.68 -3.87 -21.96
CA ILE A 33 -39.75 -3.96 -20.84
C ILE A 33 -38.54 -3.05 -21.04
N ALA A 34 -38.04 -2.87 -22.27
CA ALA A 34 -36.97 -1.92 -22.55
C ALA A 34 -37.43 -0.45 -22.41
N VAL A 35 -38.66 -0.14 -22.83
CA VAL A 35 -39.26 1.20 -22.73
C VAL A 35 -39.66 1.54 -21.29
N LEU A 36 -40.21 0.58 -20.53
CA LEU A 36 -40.66 0.76 -19.14
C LEU A 36 -39.54 0.49 -18.12
N GLY A 37 -38.52 -0.28 -18.48
CA GLY A 37 -37.35 -0.58 -17.65
C GLY A 37 -36.27 0.50 -17.68
N SER A 38 -36.40 1.51 -18.55
CA SER A 38 -35.48 2.65 -18.65
C SER A 38 -35.87 3.82 -17.73
N SER A 39 -36.31 3.53 -16.51
CA SER A 39 -36.59 4.57 -15.50
C SER A 39 -36.14 4.12 -14.11
N SER A 40 -34.83 3.96 -13.97
CA SER A 40 -34.11 4.34 -12.74
C SER A 40 -32.66 4.67 -13.08
N SER A 41 -32.47 5.62 -14.01
CA SER A 41 -31.24 6.41 -13.96
C SER A 41 -31.32 7.28 -12.71
N ASN A 42 -30.68 6.84 -11.63
CA ASN A 42 -30.29 7.75 -10.55
C ASN A 42 -29.29 8.73 -11.16
N SER A 43 -29.81 9.78 -11.78
CA SER A 43 -29.08 11.02 -12.00
C SER A 43 -28.85 11.62 -10.62
N PHE A 44 -27.75 11.23 -10.00
CA PHE A 44 -27.16 12.09 -8.99
C PHE A 44 -26.79 13.37 -9.70
N GLU A 45 -27.54 14.45 -9.45
CA GLU A 45 -27.06 15.80 -9.70
C GLU A 45 -25.69 15.92 -9.04
N SER A 46 -24.64 15.91 -9.86
CA SER A 46 -23.34 16.35 -9.42
C SER A 46 -23.46 17.84 -9.17
N VAL A 47 -23.73 18.23 -7.93
CA VAL A 47 -23.40 19.57 -7.48
C VAL A 47 -21.89 19.66 -7.57
N THR A 48 -21.40 20.22 -8.67
CA THR A 48 -20.01 20.62 -8.84
C THR A 48 -19.73 21.71 -7.81
N SER A 49 -19.46 21.31 -6.56
CA SER A 49 -18.81 22.18 -5.61
C SER A 49 -17.35 22.26 -6.05
N ILE A 50 -17.03 23.31 -6.79
CA ILE A 50 -15.65 23.76 -6.98
C ILE A 50 -15.05 23.83 -5.57
N PRO A 51 -14.01 23.04 -5.24
CA PRO A 51 -13.36 23.17 -3.96
C PRO A 51 -12.58 24.48 -4.00
N VAL A 52 -13.18 25.53 -3.44
CA VAL A 52 -12.42 26.72 -3.06
C VAL A 52 -11.44 26.25 -1.99
N PRO A 53 -10.12 26.36 -2.21
CA PRO A 53 -9.17 26.07 -1.14
C PRO A 53 -9.46 27.04 0.00
N ASP A 54 -9.70 26.50 1.20
CA ASP A 54 -10.01 27.29 2.40
C ASP A 54 -8.74 27.98 2.90
N ILE A 55 -8.22 28.90 2.10
CA ILE A 55 -7.25 29.90 2.51
C ILE A 55 -8.06 30.91 3.32
N TYR A 56 -8.05 30.77 4.65
CA TYR A 56 -8.69 31.72 5.54
C TYR A 56 -8.01 33.09 5.42
N THR A 57 -8.48 33.92 4.48
CA THR A 57 -8.01 35.31 4.31
C THR A 57 -8.62 36.24 5.36
N ASN A 58 -9.61 35.77 6.14
CA ASN A 58 -10.39 36.60 7.03
C ASN A 58 -10.19 36.20 8.50
N TYR A 59 -9.43 37.03 9.23
CA TYR A 59 -9.10 36.87 10.65
C TYR A 59 -10.34 36.60 11.53
N ARG A 60 -11.50 37.14 11.15
CA ARG A 60 -12.77 36.91 11.85
C ARG A 60 -13.17 35.44 11.87
N ARG A 61 -13.06 34.73 10.74
CA ARG A 61 -13.45 33.30 10.67
C ARG A 61 -12.49 32.40 11.44
N LEU A 62 -11.19 32.70 11.43
CA LEU A 62 -10.21 31.99 12.26
C LEU A 62 -10.50 32.17 13.75
N LYS A 63 -10.88 33.38 14.16
CA LYS A 63 -11.26 33.67 15.56
C LYS A 63 -12.55 32.97 15.96
N GLU A 64 -13.53 32.88 15.07
CA GLU A 64 -14.77 32.14 15.28
C GLU A 64 -14.50 30.63 15.41
N GLN A 65 -13.69 30.05 14.52
CA GLN A 65 -13.30 28.64 14.60
C GLN A 65 -12.53 28.35 15.89
N ALA A 66 -11.54 29.18 16.23
CA ALA A 66 -10.77 29.01 17.48
C ALA A 66 -11.64 29.13 18.74
N ALA A 67 -12.68 29.97 18.71
CA ALA A 67 -13.63 30.09 19.81
C ALA A 67 -14.53 28.84 19.94
N ILE A 68 -14.95 28.27 18.81
CA ILE A 68 -15.70 27.00 18.76
C ILE A 68 -14.83 25.86 19.28
N ASP A 69 -13.61 25.73 18.77
CA ASP A 69 -12.65 24.70 19.19
C ASP A 69 -12.33 24.84 20.69
N TYR A 70 -12.16 26.06 21.20
CA TYR A 70 -11.94 26.32 22.63
C TYR A 70 -13.15 25.93 23.49
N LEU A 71 -14.38 26.17 23.02
CA LEU A 71 -15.61 25.73 23.68
C LEU A 71 -15.72 24.20 23.68
N GLU A 72 -15.33 23.54 22.59
CA GLU A 72 -15.27 22.07 22.50
C GLU A 72 -14.22 21.50 23.47
N LEU A 73 -13.02 22.07 23.52
CA LEU A 73 -11.99 21.68 24.48
C LEU A 73 -12.41 21.91 25.94
N ARG A 74 -13.11 23.01 26.23
CA ARG A 74 -13.63 23.29 27.57
C ARG A 74 -14.73 22.31 27.96
N THR A 75 -15.62 21.94 27.04
CA THR A 75 -16.66 20.93 27.32
C THR A 75 -16.07 19.53 27.49
N LEU A 76 -14.98 19.19 26.78
CA LEU A 76 -14.18 17.98 27.02
C LEU A 76 -13.50 18.00 28.41
N SER A 77 -12.88 19.13 28.78
CA SER A 77 -12.21 19.30 30.08
C SER A 77 -13.17 19.25 31.27
N LEU A 78 -14.43 19.66 31.08
CA LEU A 78 -15.45 19.63 32.13
C LEU A 78 -16.12 18.26 32.27
N GLY A 79 -15.78 17.27 31.43
CA GLY A 79 -16.35 15.91 31.48
C GLY A 79 -17.85 15.84 31.18
N VAL A 80 -18.45 16.94 30.69
CA VAL A 80 -19.90 17.05 30.39
C VAL A 80 -20.26 16.35 29.08
N SER A 81 -19.27 16.13 28.22
CA SER A 81 -19.37 15.24 27.07
C SER A 81 -19.38 13.78 27.56
N ARG A 82 -20.48 13.05 27.33
CA ARG A 82 -20.34 11.60 27.08
C ARG A 82 -19.34 11.52 25.93
N GLN A 83 -18.08 11.13 26.20
CA GLN A 83 -17.17 10.73 25.13
C GLN A 83 -18.03 9.91 24.17
N ARG A 84 -18.22 10.37 22.92
CA ARG A 84 -18.83 9.53 21.91
C ARG A 84 -17.89 8.33 21.83
N GLU A 85 -18.29 7.25 22.48
CA GLU A 85 -17.53 6.03 22.49
C GLU A 85 -17.42 5.62 21.03
N LEU A 86 -16.22 5.80 20.48
CA LEU A 86 -15.98 5.56 19.07
C LEU A 86 -16.24 4.08 18.85
N GLY A 87 -17.18 3.77 17.97
CA GLY A 87 -17.45 2.39 17.59
C GLY A 87 -16.20 1.73 17.03
N LEU A 88 -16.12 0.40 17.13
CA LEU A 88 -15.05 -0.33 16.47
C LEU A 88 -15.27 -0.33 14.96
N CYS A 89 -14.21 -0.11 14.20
CA CYS A 89 -14.23 -0.26 12.75
C CYS A 89 -14.55 -1.71 12.36
N GLY A 90 -15.07 -1.90 11.14
CA GLY A 90 -15.21 -3.24 10.56
C GLY A 90 -13.85 -3.89 10.30
N LYS A 91 -13.85 -5.21 10.09
CA LYS A 91 -12.63 -6.02 9.91
C LYS A 91 -11.86 -5.63 8.63
N GLU A 92 -12.55 -5.07 7.65
CA GLU A 92 -11.97 -4.57 6.41
C GLU A 92 -10.97 -3.43 6.64
N LEU A 93 -11.08 -2.71 7.76
CA LEU A 93 -10.21 -1.59 8.12
C LEU A 93 -9.02 -1.99 9.00
N GLU A 94 -8.81 -3.28 9.29
CA GLU A 94 -7.72 -3.78 10.14
C GLU A 94 -6.32 -3.45 9.62
N ASN A 95 -6.16 -3.35 8.29
CA ASN A 95 -4.92 -2.95 7.61
C ASN A 95 -5.07 -1.59 6.91
N TYR A 96 -6.00 -0.74 7.37
CA TYR A 96 -6.26 0.55 6.74
C TYR A 96 -5.10 1.52 6.99
N VAL A 97 -4.54 2.07 5.92
CA VAL A 97 -3.57 3.17 5.98
C VAL A 97 -4.26 4.46 5.50
N PRO A 98 -4.36 5.49 6.36
CA PRO A 98 -5.03 6.74 6.00
C PRO A 98 -4.48 7.39 4.73
N CYS A 99 -5.38 7.85 3.86
CA CYS A 99 -5.07 8.52 2.59
C CYS A 99 -4.33 7.69 1.53
N TYR A 100 -4.16 6.38 1.73
CA TYR A 100 -3.62 5.48 0.71
C TYR A 100 -4.75 4.59 0.17
N ASN A 101 -5.15 4.84 -1.07
CA ASN A 101 -6.17 4.05 -1.76
C ASN A 101 -5.89 4.01 -3.26
N VAL A 102 -5.15 2.99 -3.69
CA VAL A 102 -4.73 2.81 -5.08
C VAL A 102 -5.93 2.81 -6.03
N SER A 103 -7.02 2.13 -5.68
CA SER A 103 -8.23 2.09 -6.52
C SER A 103 -8.90 3.46 -6.67
N ALA A 104 -9.02 4.22 -5.58
CA ALA A 104 -9.55 5.58 -5.64
C ALA A 104 -8.62 6.52 -6.40
N ASN A 105 -7.31 6.37 -6.24
CA ASN A 105 -6.32 7.18 -6.93
C ASN A 105 -6.38 6.94 -8.45
N LEU A 106 -6.44 5.67 -8.88
CA LEU A 106 -6.62 5.31 -10.30
C LEU A 106 -7.92 5.88 -10.89
N LEU A 107 -9.02 5.83 -10.13
CA LEU A 107 -10.31 6.41 -10.55
C LEU A 107 -10.27 7.93 -10.65
N ALA A 108 -9.48 8.60 -9.81
CA ALA A 108 -9.25 10.04 -9.88
C ALA A 108 -8.28 10.45 -11.01
N GLY A 109 -7.68 9.48 -11.71
CA GLY A 109 -6.82 9.71 -12.86
C GLY A 109 -5.33 9.78 -12.56
N PHE A 110 -4.91 9.47 -11.32
CA PHE A 110 -3.50 9.34 -10.96
C PHE A 110 -2.88 8.12 -11.66
N LYS A 111 -1.69 8.30 -12.23
CA LYS A 111 -0.96 7.31 -13.05
C LYS A 111 0.55 7.47 -12.85
N ASP A 112 1.31 6.58 -13.47
CA ASP A 112 2.78 6.65 -13.52
C ASP A 112 3.43 6.67 -12.12
N GLY A 113 2.83 5.95 -11.16
CA GLY A 113 3.29 5.83 -9.77
C GLY A 113 2.53 6.73 -8.79
N GLU A 114 1.86 7.78 -9.27
CA GLU A 114 1.02 8.65 -8.42
C GLU A 114 -0.12 7.86 -7.75
N GLU A 115 -0.56 6.74 -8.31
CA GLU A 115 -1.56 5.89 -7.68
C GLU A 115 -1.13 5.29 -6.34
N PHE A 116 0.18 5.20 -6.07
CA PHE A 116 0.74 4.70 -4.81
C PHE A 116 1.02 5.82 -3.80
N ASP A 117 0.80 7.08 -4.19
CA ASP A 117 1.01 8.23 -3.31
C ASP A 117 -0.13 8.44 -2.31
N ARG A 118 0.19 9.24 -1.30
CA ARG A 118 -0.76 9.72 -0.30
C ARG A 118 -1.64 10.84 -0.89
N HIS A 119 -2.94 10.57 -1.01
CA HIS A 119 -3.94 11.51 -1.51
C HIS A 119 -5.08 11.67 -0.48
N CYS A 120 -4.93 12.64 0.42
CA CYS A 120 -5.93 12.91 1.46
C CYS A 120 -7.12 13.72 0.92
N GLU A 121 -6.95 14.45 -0.17
CA GLU A 121 -7.98 15.24 -0.84
C GLU A 121 -9.13 14.40 -1.41
N LEU A 122 -8.85 13.13 -1.72
CA LEU A 122 -9.85 12.16 -2.17
C LEU A 122 -10.60 11.51 -0.99
N SER A 123 -10.01 11.56 0.21
CA SER A 123 -10.55 10.94 1.42
C SER A 123 -11.51 11.90 2.10
N ARG A 124 -12.79 11.85 1.72
CA ARG A 124 -13.84 12.65 2.37
C ARG A 124 -14.46 11.90 3.54
N ASP A 125 -14.45 12.57 4.70
CA ASP A 125 -15.29 12.35 5.88
C ASP A 125 -15.55 10.87 6.23
N GLY A 126 -14.48 10.16 6.63
CA GLY A 126 -14.59 8.81 7.16
C GLY A 126 -15.29 8.81 8.52
N GLN A 127 -16.13 7.82 8.78
CA GLN A 127 -16.66 7.60 10.13
C GLN A 127 -15.49 7.45 11.12
N ARG A 128 -15.50 8.27 12.18
CA ARG A 128 -14.53 8.15 13.26
C ARG A 128 -14.82 6.83 14.00
N CYS A 129 -13.96 5.84 13.81
CA CYS A 129 -14.03 4.53 14.46
C CYS A 129 -12.65 4.11 14.95
N LEU A 130 -12.61 3.18 15.92
CA LEU A 130 -11.38 2.59 16.44
C LEU A 130 -11.04 1.33 15.63
N VAL A 131 -9.89 1.34 14.97
CA VAL A 131 -9.36 0.16 14.26
C VAL A 131 -8.96 -0.89 15.30
N ARG A 132 -9.40 -2.13 15.09
CA ARG A 132 -9.05 -3.24 15.99
C ARG A 132 -7.62 -3.70 15.71
N PRO A 133 -6.84 -4.08 16.73
CA PRO A 133 -5.61 -4.81 16.49
C PRO A 133 -5.93 -6.14 15.79
N PRO A 134 -5.06 -6.61 14.87
CA PRO A 134 -5.24 -7.90 14.24
C PRO A 134 -5.34 -9.02 15.28
N LYS A 135 -6.25 -9.98 15.05
CA LYS A 135 -6.56 -11.02 16.03
C LYS A 135 -5.33 -11.84 16.45
N ASP A 136 -4.45 -12.08 15.50
CA ASP A 136 -3.25 -12.91 15.66
C ASP A 136 -1.97 -12.06 15.73
N TYR A 137 -2.11 -10.74 15.95
CA TYR A 137 -0.97 -9.84 16.11
C TYR A 137 -0.18 -10.20 17.37
N LYS A 138 1.14 -10.21 17.23
CA LYS A 138 2.09 -10.45 18.31
C LYS A 138 3.04 -9.27 18.44
N ILE A 139 3.56 -9.05 19.63
CA ILE A 139 4.58 -8.02 19.85
C ILE A 139 5.83 -8.39 19.02
N PRO A 140 6.37 -7.47 18.20
CA PRO A 140 7.57 -7.71 17.40
C PRO A 140 8.77 -8.12 18.27
N LEU A 141 9.64 -8.98 17.74
CA LEU A 141 10.86 -9.38 18.43
C LEU A 141 11.81 -8.17 18.55
N ARG A 142 12.43 -8.00 19.72
CA ARG A 142 13.40 -6.91 19.93
C ARG A 142 14.65 -7.15 19.09
N TRP A 143 15.30 -6.07 18.70
CA TRP A 143 16.62 -6.13 18.09
C TRP A 143 17.62 -6.81 19.04
N PRO A 144 18.49 -7.74 18.56
CA PRO A 144 18.71 -8.14 17.17
C PRO A 144 17.85 -9.32 16.69
N ALA A 145 17.01 -9.94 17.52
CA ALA A 145 16.22 -11.11 17.11
C ALA A 145 15.24 -10.80 15.98
N GLY A 146 14.60 -9.62 16.03
CA GLY A 146 13.72 -9.12 14.95
C GLY A 146 14.41 -8.98 13.59
N ARG A 147 15.75 -8.85 13.58
CA ARG A 147 16.54 -8.81 12.35
C ARG A 147 16.28 -10.05 11.51
N ASP A 148 16.25 -11.21 12.14
CA ASP A 148 16.30 -12.48 11.42
C ASP A 148 14.96 -13.22 11.45
N VAL A 149 14.05 -12.87 12.37
CA VAL A 149 12.79 -13.56 12.53
C VAL A 149 11.65 -12.59 12.86
N ILE A 150 10.49 -12.78 12.24
CA ILE A 150 9.26 -12.06 12.56
C ILE A 150 8.07 -13.01 12.68
N TRP A 151 6.96 -12.50 13.21
CA TRP A 151 5.69 -13.22 13.27
C TRP A 151 4.96 -13.14 11.93
N SER A 152 4.57 -14.29 11.38
CA SER A 152 3.79 -14.35 10.13
C SER A 152 2.42 -13.66 10.27
N GLY A 153 1.80 -13.73 11.46
CA GLY A 153 0.51 -13.12 11.75
C GLY A 153 0.50 -11.59 11.76
N ASN A 154 1.67 -10.94 11.79
CA ASN A 154 1.78 -9.48 11.79
C ASN A 154 1.84 -8.88 10.38
N VAL A 155 1.99 -9.72 9.35
CA VAL A 155 2.16 -9.30 7.96
C VAL A 155 1.13 -9.95 7.06
N LYS A 156 0.53 -9.17 6.18
CA LYS A 156 -0.45 -9.67 5.21
C LYS A 156 0.23 -10.07 3.91
N ILE A 157 0.76 -11.29 3.83
CA ILE A 157 1.46 -11.82 2.64
C ILE A 157 0.54 -12.82 1.89
N THR A 158 0.44 -12.68 0.57
CA THR A 158 -0.34 -13.62 -0.27
C THR A 158 0.45 -14.90 -0.59
N LYS A 159 -0.26 -16.00 -0.88
CA LYS A 159 0.38 -17.25 -1.33
C LYS A 159 1.18 -17.07 -2.62
N ASP A 160 0.75 -16.18 -3.52
CA ASP A 160 1.46 -15.94 -4.77
C ASP A 160 2.72 -15.08 -4.59
N GLN A 161 2.72 -14.11 -3.67
CA GLN A 161 3.96 -13.43 -3.23
C GLN A 161 4.92 -14.41 -2.54
N PHE A 162 4.38 -15.37 -1.79
CA PHE A 162 5.15 -16.46 -1.19
C PHE A 162 5.74 -17.43 -2.23
N LEU A 163 5.03 -17.71 -3.33
CA LEU A 163 5.47 -18.67 -4.37
C LEU A 163 6.30 -18.02 -5.50
N SER A 164 6.05 -16.76 -5.84
CA SER A 164 6.71 -16.03 -6.93
C SER A 164 8.14 -15.57 -6.61
N SER A 165 8.53 -15.60 -5.33
CA SER A 165 9.85 -15.12 -4.89
C SER A 165 11.01 -16.14 -5.09
N GLY A 166 10.74 -17.28 -5.75
CA GLY A 166 11.76 -18.26 -6.11
C GLY A 166 12.17 -19.20 -4.97
N SER A 167 12.93 -20.24 -5.33
CA SER A 167 13.32 -21.39 -4.48
C SER A 167 13.87 -21.02 -3.09
N MET A 168 14.50 -19.86 -2.95
CA MET A 168 15.15 -19.40 -1.71
C MET A 168 14.15 -18.88 -0.67
N THR A 169 13.14 -18.11 -1.09
CA THR A 169 12.11 -17.54 -0.19
C THR A 169 11.19 -18.62 0.38
N LYS A 170 11.00 -19.71 -0.37
CA LYS A 170 10.27 -20.91 0.09
C LYS A 170 10.97 -21.62 1.26
N ARG A 171 12.30 -21.49 1.41
CA ARG A 171 13.07 -22.02 2.55
C ARG A 171 13.14 -21.06 3.74
N LEU A 172 13.16 -19.76 3.48
CA LEU A 172 13.21 -18.69 4.49
C LEU A 172 11.94 -18.66 5.39
N MET A 173 10.75 -18.94 4.83
CA MET A 173 9.47 -18.65 5.51
C MET A 173 8.76 -19.84 6.20
N LEU A 174 9.39 -21.01 6.38
CA LEU A 174 8.70 -22.20 6.95
C LEU A 174 9.54 -22.92 8.03
N LEU A 175 10.22 -22.19 8.91
CA LEU A 175 10.88 -22.81 10.07
C LEU A 175 9.85 -23.31 11.09
N GLU A 176 8.74 -22.58 11.30
CA GLU A 176 7.62 -22.97 12.16
C GLU A 176 6.33 -22.31 11.66
N GLU A 177 5.15 -22.93 11.86
CA GLU A 177 3.83 -22.50 11.31
C GLU A 177 3.42 -21.03 11.60
N ASN A 178 4.17 -20.30 12.44
CA ASN A 178 3.88 -18.94 12.89
C ASN A 178 5.04 -17.93 12.76
N GLN A 179 6.17 -18.30 12.17
CA GLN A 179 7.37 -17.43 12.08
C GLN A 179 7.93 -17.39 10.66
N ILE A 180 8.44 -16.22 10.28
CA ILE A 180 9.16 -16.00 9.02
C ILE A 180 10.62 -15.72 9.37
N ALA A 181 11.54 -16.54 8.88
CA ALA A 181 12.97 -16.32 9.05
C ALA A 181 13.59 -15.68 7.80
N PHE A 182 14.67 -14.94 8.01
CA PHE A 182 15.40 -14.24 6.95
C PHE A 182 16.84 -14.79 6.76
N HIS A 183 17.18 -15.90 7.41
CA HIS A 183 18.49 -16.55 7.33
C HIS A 183 18.69 -17.37 6.04
N SER A 184 19.88 -17.30 5.45
CA SER A 184 20.39 -18.33 4.55
C SER A 184 21.10 -19.42 5.37
N GLU A 185 20.39 -20.43 5.87
CA GLU A 185 20.99 -21.47 6.76
C GLU A 185 21.99 -22.43 6.08
N ASP A 186 22.22 -22.33 4.78
CA ASP A 186 23.28 -23.11 4.15
C ASP A 186 24.60 -22.35 4.35
N GLY A 187 25.29 -22.56 5.48
CA GLY A 187 26.65 -22.06 5.76
C GLY A 187 27.75 -22.47 4.77
N LEU A 188 27.35 -22.94 3.59
CA LEU A 188 28.15 -23.26 2.40
C LEU A 188 27.88 -22.28 1.24
N ASN A 189 26.90 -21.39 1.36
CA ASN A 189 26.61 -20.31 0.42
C ASN A 189 26.80 -18.97 1.13
N PHE A 190 27.70 -18.15 0.61
CA PHE A 190 27.94 -16.79 1.05
C PHE A 190 26.62 -16.04 1.26
N ASP A 191 26.47 -15.36 2.41
CA ASP A 191 25.37 -14.43 2.65
C ASP A 191 25.36 -13.39 1.51
N GLY A 192 24.43 -13.55 0.58
CA GLY A 192 24.36 -12.74 -0.62
C GLY A 192 24.22 -11.25 -0.32
N VAL A 193 23.67 -10.89 0.84
CA VAL A 193 23.54 -9.50 1.27
C VAL A 193 24.88 -8.94 1.74
N LYS A 194 25.64 -9.70 2.53
CA LYS A 194 26.99 -9.30 2.95
C LYS A 194 27.92 -9.14 1.76
N GLU A 195 27.89 -10.08 0.82
CA GLU A 195 28.70 -10.00 -0.40
C GLU A 195 28.27 -8.84 -1.30
N TYR A 196 26.97 -8.57 -1.37
CA TYR A 196 26.45 -7.40 -2.07
C TYR A 196 26.89 -6.08 -1.41
N SER A 197 26.80 -5.99 -0.08
CA SER A 197 27.28 -4.84 0.70
C SER A 197 28.78 -4.60 0.51
N ARG A 198 29.58 -5.67 0.51
CA ARG A 198 31.02 -5.64 0.21
C ARG A 198 31.29 -5.08 -1.19
N GLN A 199 30.58 -5.55 -2.20
CA GLN A 199 30.69 -5.01 -3.57
C GLN A 199 30.36 -3.51 -3.62
N ILE A 200 29.32 -3.05 -2.90
CA ILE A 200 29.00 -1.62 -2.80
C ILE A 200 30.19 -0.83 -2.24
N ALA A 201 30.80 -1.33 -1.17
CA ALA A 201 31.97 -0.70 -0.58
C ALA A 201 33.14 -0.60 -1.57
N GLU A 202 33.45 -1.69 -2.28
CA GLU A 202 34.50 -1.73 -3.30
C GLU A 202 34.26 -0.72 -4.43
N MET A 203 33.01 -0.60 -4.89
CA MET A 203 32.64 0.32 -5.96
C MET A 203 32.82 1.80 -5.58
N ILE A 204 32.85 2.11 -4.29
CA ILE A 204 33.01 3.47 -3.77
C ILE A 204 34.42 3.72 -3.23
N GLY A 205 35.35 2.80 -3.54
CA GLY A 205 36.78 2.92 -3.22
C GLY A 205 37.17 2.43 -1.83
N LEU A 206 36.30 1.68 -1.14
CA LEU A 206 36.60 1.09 0.17
C LEU A 206 37.05 -0.37 0.05
N GLY A 207 37.80 -0.86 1.03
CA GLY A 207 38.24 -2.26 1.07
C GLY A 207 37.14 -3.25 1.50
N SER A 208 36.16 -2.78 2.28
CA SER A 208 35.05 -3.57 2.81
C SER A 208 33.92 -2.67 3.30
N ASP A 209 32.71 -3.22 3.36
CA ASP A 209 31.54 -2.59 4.00
C ASP A 209 31.72 -2.24 5.48
N SER A 210 32.66 -2.89 6.17
CA SER A 210 33.06 -2.51 7.53
C SER A 210 33.69 -1.11 7.62
N GLU A 211 34.17 -0.56 6.50
CA GLU A 211 34.80 0.75 6.42
C GLU A 211 33.80 1.89 6.18
N PHE A 212 32.51 1.60 5.90
CA PHE A 212 31.50 2.63 5.65
C PHE A 212 31.47 3.72 6.72
N LEU A 213 31.51 3.33 8.00
CA LEU A 213 31.48 4.28 9.11
C LEU A 213 32.74 5.17 9.15
N GLN A 214 33.91 4.60 8.81
CA GLN A 214 35.18 5.34 8.75
C GLN A 214 35.20 6.30 7.55
N ALA A 215 34.57 5.91 6.45
CA ALA A 215 34.35 6.72 5.27
C ALA A 215 33.30 7.83 5.46
N GLY A 216 32.69 7.93 6.65
CA GLY A 216 31.72 8.97 6.98
C GLY A 216 30.26 8.62 6.68
N VAL A 217 29.98 7.42 6.17
CA VAL A 217 28.60 6.95 5.98
C VAL A 217 28.00 6.61 7.34
N ARG A 218 26.93 7.27 7.73
CA ARG A 218 26.20 7.04 8.99
C ARG A 218 24.74 6.74 8.76
N THR A 219 24.16 7.36 7.74
CA THR A 219 22.74 7.32 7.40
C THR A 219 22.56 6.84 5.96
N VAL A 220 21.72 5.84 5.77
CA VAL A 220 21.44 5.23 4.48
C VAL A 220 19.95 5.22 4.23
N LEU A 221 19.50 5.75 3.09
CA LEU A 221 18.15 5.60 2.62
C LEU A 221 18.07 4.39 1.69
N ASP A 222 17.31 3.37 2.05
CA ASP A 222 17.07 2.18 1.23
C ASP A 222 15.69 2.30 0.56
N ILE A 223 15.66 2.48 -0.76
CA ILE A 223 14.45 2.65 -1.56
C ILE A 223 14.09 1.30 -2.18
N GLY A 224 12.84 0.85 -1.97
CA GLY A 224 12.38 -0.45 -2.47
C GLY A 224 13.09 -1.60 -1.75
N CYS A 225 13.04 -1.58 -0.42
CA CYS A 225 13.87 -2.38 0.48
C CYS A 225 13.63 -3.90 0.39
N GLY A 226 12.61 -4.34 -0.34
CA GLY A 226 12.20 -5.73 -0.45
C GLY A 226 11.90 -6.32 0.93
N PHE A 227 12.70 -7.33 1.33
CA PHE A 227 12.54 -7.93 2.65
C PHE A 227 13.17 -7.10 3.80
N GLY A 228 13.91 -6.03 3.50
CA GLY A 228 14.67 -5.24 4.48
C GLY A 228 16.02 -5.85 4.87
N SER A 229 16.49 -6.87 4.14
CA SER A 229 17.71 -7.61 4.51
C SER A 229 18.99 -6.77 4.37
N PHE A 230 19.07 -5.91 3.36
CA PHE A 230 20.19 -4.98 3.19
C PHE A 230 20.26 -3.98 4.35
N ALA A 231 19.17 -3.28 4.65
CA ALA A 231 19.07 -2.42 5.82
C ALA A 231 19.42 -3.14 7.13
N ALA A 232 18.93 -4.37 7.35
CA ALA A 232 19.27 -5.19 8.51
C ALA A 232 20.79 -5.49 8.63
N HIS A 233 21.47 -5.75 7.51
CA HIS A 233 22.91 -5.93 7.47
C HIS A 233 23.64 -4.63 7.84
N LEU A 234 23.27 -3.50 7.24
CA LEU A 234 23.86 -2.20 7.53
C LEU A 234 23.68 -1.77 9.00
N VAL A 235 22.52 -2.04 9.60
CA VAL A 235 22.28 -1.79 11.04
C VAL A 235 23.19 -2.67 11.91
N SER A 236 23.49 -3.90 11.47
CA SER A 236 24.47 -4.76 12.16
C SER A 236 25.90 -4.19 12.09
N LEU A 237 26.21 -3.37 11.07
CA LEU A 237 27.45 -2.59 10.94
C LEU A 237 27.40 -1.23 11.68
N LYS A 238 26.36 -0.99 12.48
CA LYS A 238 26.12 0.27 13.24
C LYS A 238 25.81 1.49 12.35
N LEU A 239 25.27 1.26 11.15
CA LEU A 239 24.72 2.32 10.31
C LEU A 239 23.22 2.49 10.55
N MET A 240 22.69 3.70 10.39
CA MET A 240 21.25 3.94 10.40
C MET A 240 20.70 3.76 8.98
N ALA A 241 20.05 2.64 8.71
CA ALA A 241 19.33 2.44 7.46
C ALA A 241 17.83 2.74 7.65
N VAL A 242 17.27 3.57 6.79
CA VAL A 242 15.83 3.88 6.75
C VAL A 242 15.25 3.31 5.46
N CYS A 243 14.25 2.46 5.59
CA CYS A 243 13.55 1.89 4.47
C CYS A 243 12.43 2.83 3.98
N ILE A 244 12.34 3.04 2.67
CA ILE A 244 11.18 3.66 2.03
C ILE A 244 10.70 2.78 0.86
N ALA A 245 9.40 2.54 0.81
CA ALA A 245 8.79 1.80 -0.30
C ALA A 245 7.37 2.29 -0.55
N GLU A 246 6.87 1.97 -1.75
CA GLU A 246 5.51 2.28 -2.16
C GLU A 246 4.47 1.61 -1.25
N TYR A 247 3.25 2.14 -1.28
CA TYR A 247 2.15 1.53 -0.57
C TYR A 247 1.71 0.22 -1.23
N GLU A 248 1.79 -0.88 -0.49
CA GLU A 248 1.28 -2.18 -0.91
C GLU A 248 0.27 -2.71 0.13
N ALA A 249 -0.96 -3.01 -0.31
CA ALA A 249 -2.01 -3.53 0.58
C ALA A 249 -1.75 -4.97 1.06
N THR A 250 -0.89 -5.71 0.35
CA THR A 250 -0.43 -7.06 0.68
C THR A 250 1.05 -7.19 0.37
N GLY A 251 1.83 -7.78 1.27
CA GLY A 251 3.27 -7.93 1.10
C GLY A 251 4.05 -6.63 1.28
N SER A 252 3.50 -5.67 2.04
CA SER A 252 4.14 -4.37 2.29
C SER A 252 5.57 -4.54 2.80
N GLN A 253 6.53 -4.05 2.00
CA GLN A 253 7.95 -3.98 2.35
C GLN A 253 8.17 -3.12 3.61
N VAL A 254 7.41 -2.02 3.73
CA VAL A 254 7.45 -1.13 4.90
C VAL A 254 6.98 -1.87 6.16
N GLN A 255 5.83 -2.54 6.11
CA GLN A 255 5.33 -3.30 7.25
C GLN A 255 6.35 -4.37 7.67
N LEU A 256 6.91 -5.07 6.70
CA LEU A 256 7.89 -6.11 6.95
C LEU A 256 9.16 -5.57 7.63
N ALA A 257 9.69 -4.44 7.15
CA ALA A 257 10.84 -3.77 7.76
C ALA A 257 10.54 -3.33 9.21
N LEU A 258 9.36 -2.76 9.46
CA LEU A 258 8.92 -2.38 10.81
C LEU A 258 8.83 -3.59 11.75
N GLU A 259 8.27 -4.70 11.27
CA GLU A 259 8.16 -5.95 12.04
C GLU A 259 9.53 -6.57 12.36
N ARG A 260 10.53 -6.33 11.50
CA ARG A 260 11.94 -6.69 11.76
C ARG A 260 12.66 -5.73 12.72
N GLY A 261 12.01 -4.64 13.13
CA GLY A 261 12.58 -3.62 14.00
C GLY A 261 13.45 -2.58 13.27
N LEU A 262 13.28 -2.43 11.96
CA LEU A 262 13.99 -1.46 11.14
C LEU A 262 13.15 -0.17 10.98
N PRO A 263 13.77 1.03 10.95
CA PRO A 263 13.07 2.26 10.58
C PRO A 263 12.53 2.17 9.16
N ALA A 264 11.24 2.40 8.96
CA ALA A 264 10.64 2.38 7.64
C ALA A 264 9.46 3.36 7.50
N MET A 265 9.21 3.81 6.28
CA MET A 265 8.07 4.66 5.95
C MET A 265 7.52 4.35 4.55
N ILE A 266 6.24 4.66 4.36
CA ILE A 266 5.60 4.58 3.05
C ILE A 266 5.92 5.85 2.27
N GLY A 267 6.36 5.69 1.01
CA GLY A 267 6.50 6.80 0.08
C GLY A 267 6.95 6.32 -1.30
N ASN A 268 6.47 7.02 -2.33
CA ASN A 268 6.89 6.77 -3.70
C ASN A 268 7.93 7.81 -4.16
N PHE A 269 9.05 7.34 -4.70
CA PHE A 269 10.09 8.20 -5.27
C PHE A 269 9.86 8.48 -6.77
N ILE A 270 9.03 7.68 -7.46
CA ILE A 270 8.74 7.83 -8.89
C ILE A 270 7.90 9.08 -9.15
N SER A 271 6.90 9.37 -8.33
CA SER A 271 5.96 10.48 -8.55
C SER A 271 6.37 11.79 -7.87
N ARG A 272 7.08 11.76 -6.74
CA ARG A 272 7.37 12.96 -5.91
C ARG A 272 8.82 13.05 -5.42
N GLN A 273 9.24 14.27 -5.09
CA GLN A 273 10.47 14.52 -4.33
C GLN A 273 10.25 14.10 -2.87
N LEU A 274 11.29 13.54 -2.24
CA LEU A 274 11.21 13.16 -0.84
C LEU A 274 11.00 14.37 0.09
N PRO A 275 10.34 14.17 1.24
CA PRO A 275 10.18 15.19 2.27
C PRO A 275 11.47 15.43 3.08
N TYR A 276 12.63 15.11 2.51
CA TYR A 276 13.94 15.25 3.16
C TYR A 276 14.73 16.37 2.49
N PRO A 277 15.33 17.29 3.27
CA PRO A 277 16.30 18.24 2.74
C PRO A 277 17.45 17.53 2.00
N SER A 278 18.13 18.28 1.12
CA SER A 278 19.41 17.83 0.55
C SER A 278 20.39 17.45 1.67
N LEU A 279 21.22 16.43 1.43
CA LEU A 279 22.22 15.92 2.39
C LEU A 279 21.63 15.30 3.68
N SER A 280 20.37 14.86 3.68
CA SER A 280 19.77 14.15 4.82
C SER A 280 20.29 12.73 5.03
N PHE A 281 20.88 12.13 3.99
CA PHE A 281 21.44 10.78 4.00
C PHE A 281 22.84 10.80 3.40
N ASP A 282 23.77 10.05 3.97
CA ASP A 282 25.13 9.94 3.43
C ASP A 282 25.17 9.03 2.19
N MET A 283 24.26 8.04 2.16
CA MET A 283 24.08 7.11 1.04
C MET A 283 22.59 6.90 0.75
N VAL A 284 22.24 6.76 -0.52
CA VAL A 284 20.93 6.29 -0.98
C VAL A 284 21.17 5.03 -1.80
N HIS A 285 20.50 3.95 -1.42
CA HIS A 285 20.53 2.67 -2.10
C HIS A 285 19.16 2.42 -2.75
N CYS A 286 19.18 1.92 -3.98
CA CYS A 286 17.97 1.65 -4.75
C CYS A 286 18.23 0.50 -5.73
N ALA A 287 17.70 -0.69 -5.43
CA ALA A 287 17.81 -1.84 -6.31
C ALA A 287 16.60 -1.90 -7.26
N GLN A 288 16.84 -1.88 -8.58
CA GLN A 288 15.81 -2.08 -9.62
C GLN A 288 14.62 -1.10 -9.59
N CYS A 289 14.81 0.11 -9.07
CA CYS A 289 13.71 1.05 -8.86
C CYS A 289 13.28 1.87 -10.08
N GLY A 290 13.99 1.77 -11.21
CA GLY A 290 13.61 2.46 -12.45
C GLY A 290 13.61 4.00 -12.35
N ILE A 291 14.22 4.57 -11.31
CA ILE A 291 14.28 6.01 -11.08
C ILE A 291 15.33 6.63 -12.01
N ILE A 292 14.92 7.63 -12.80
CA ILE A 292 15.83 8.43 -13.63
C ILE A 292 16.34 9.60 -12.78
N TRP A 293 17.56 9.45 -12.27
CA TRP A 293 18.17 10.39 -11.34
C TRP A 293 18.65 11.70 -11.97
N ASP A 294 19.08 11.66 -13.23
CA ASP A 294 19.63 12.82 -13.97
C ASP A 294 18.67 14.01 -14.06
N LYS A 295 17.35 13.76 -13.99
CA LYS A 295 16.32 14.81 -14.05
C LYS A 295 16.04 15.47 -12.68
N ARG A 296 16.66 15.00 -11.58
CA ARG A 296 16.29 15.41 -10.20
C ARG A 296 17.38 16.16 -9.42
N GLY A 297 18.55 16.38 -10.03
CA GLY A 297 19.34 17.61 -9.83
C GLY A 297 20.13 17.82 -8.53
N THR A 298 20.42 16.81 -7.69
CA THR A 298 21.13 17.05 -6.41
C THR A 298 22.19 16.04 -5.99
N PHE A 299 22.50 15.02 -6.78
CA PHE A 299 23.37 13.92 -6.32
C PHE A 299 24.27 13.38 -7.43
N GLU A 300 25.49 12.95 -7.06
CA GLU A 300 26.37 12.18 -7.94
C GLU A 300 25.89 10.73 -7.97
N VAL A 301 25.52 10.26 -9.15
CA VAL A 301 24.93 8.94 -9.36
C VAL A 301 26.05 7.97 -9.69
N VAL A 302 26.33 7.01 -8.81
CA VAL A 302 27.08 5.81 -9.21
C VAL A 302 26.06 4.85 -9.80
N GLY A 303 25.83 4.98 -11.11
CA GLY A 303 24.91 4.12 -11.86
C GLY A 303 25.54 2.75 -12.09
N LEU A 304 24.94 1.69 -11.52
CA LEU A 304 25.45 0.33 -11.56
C LEU A 304 24.42 -0.60 -12.22
N GLY A 305 24.21 -0.43 -13.52
CA GLY A 305 23.23 -1.21 -14.26
C GLY A 305 21.81 -0.99 -13.74
N MET A 306 21.19 -2.02 -13.14
CA MET A 306 19.85 -1.92 -12.52
C MET A 306 19.86 -1.39 -11.08
N VAL A 307 21.03 -1.15 -10.47
CA VAL A 307 21.17 -0.60 -9.12
C VAL A 307 21.61 0.86 -9.23
N SER A 308 20.96 1.72 -8.46
CA SER A 308 21.37 3.11 -8.29
C SER A 308 21.84 3.32 -6.86
N ILE A 309 23.09 3.76 -6.71
CA ILE A 309 23.64 4.17 -5.42
C ILE A 309 24.03 5.64 -5.56
N MET A 310 23.46 6.49 -4.72
CA MET A 310 23.91 7.87 -4.59
C MET A 310 24.67 8.01 -3.30
N ILE A 311 25.82 8.66 -3.35
CA ILE A 311 26.58 8.98 -2.16
C ILE A 311 26.74 10.49 -2.15
N ASN A 312 26.39 11.10 -1.02
CA ASN A 312 26.79 12.47 -0.79
C ASN A 312 28.28 12.43 -0.47
N PHE A 313 29.13 12.69 -1.46
CA PHE A 313 30.52 13.00 -1.20
C PHE A 313 30.55 14.28 -0.37
N ILE A 314 30.71 14.12 0.95
CA ILE A 314 31.15 15.19 1.81
C ILE A 314 32.53 15.58 1.26
N HIS A 315 32.62 16.79 0.69
CA HIS A 315 33.85 17.35 0.14
C HIS A 315 35.02 17.07 1.09
N GLY A 316 35.97 16.22 0.66
CA GLY A 316 37.07 15.82 1.53
C GLY A 316 38.05 14.79 0.99
N LEU A 317 37.78 14.11 -0.12
CA LEU A 317 38.78 13.27 -0.79
C LEU A 317 39.29 13.99 -2.05
N PRO A 318 40.60 14.32 -2.12
CA PRO A 318 41.19 14.85 -3.33
C PRO A 318 41.28 13.69 -4.32
N PHE A 319 40.56 13.78 -5.43
CA PHE A 319 40.88 12.97 -6.60
C PHE A 319 41.94 13.73 -7.39
N GLU A 320 43.14 13.13 -7.49
CA GLU A 320 44.17 13.47 -8.49
C GLU A 320 43.69 13.11 -9.90
#